data_AF-A0A4Q2QRA0-F1
#
_entry.id   AF-A0A4Q2QRA0-F1
#
_cell.length_a   1.000
_cell.length_b   1.000
_cell.length_c   1.000
_cell.angle_alpha   90.00
_cell.angle_beta   90.00
_cell.angle_gamma   90.00
#
_symmetry.space_group_name_H-M   'P 1'
#
loop_
_entity.id
_entity.type
_entity.pdbx_description
1 polymer ?
#
loop_
_entity_poly.entity_id
_entity_poly.type
_entity_poly.pdbx_seq_one_letter_code
_entity_poly.pdbx_strand_id
1 'polypeptide(L)' 'SKYYAVAQIQRDQVEDYARRKGMSVTEVERWLAPNLGYDAD' A
#
# COMPACT_ATOMS: atom_id res chain seq x y z
N SER A 1 -10.18 -7.22 -21.89
CA SER A 1 -9.32 -6.92 -20.72
C SER A 1 -8.11 -6.14 -21.19
N LYS A 2 -7.69 -5.08 -20.48
CA LYS A 2 -6.51 -4.26 -20.83
C LYS A 2 -5.63 -4.08 -19.60
N TYR A 3 -4.32 -4.07 -19.79
CA TYR A 3 -3.38 -3.69 -18.74
C TYR A 3 -3.43 -2.17 -18.54
N TYR A 4 -3.35 -1.73 -17.29
CA TYR A 4 -3.23 -0.33 -16.92
C TYR A 4 -2.16 -0.20 -15.86
N ALA A 5 -1.47 0.94 -15.85
CA ALA A 5 -0.50 1.25 -14.80
C ALA A 5 -1.25 1.52 -13.49
N VAL A 6 -0.81 0.86 -12.42
CA VAL A 6 -1.30 1.15 -11.07
C VAL A 6 -0.59 2.42 -10.60
N ALA A 7 -1.36 3.44 -10.21
CA ALA A 7 -0.82 4.65 -9.61
C ALA A 7 -0.21 4.33 -8.23
N GLN A 8 0.66 5.22 -7.75
CA GLN A 8 1.31 5.08 -6.46
C GLN A 8 0.29 4.94 -5.32
N ILE A 9 0.55 4.01 -4.40
CA ILE A 9 -0.36 3.66 -3.30
C ILE A 9 -0.28 4.74 -2.22
N GLN A 10 -1.43 5.24 -1.80
CA GLN A 10 -1.56 6.27 -0.76
C GLN A 10 -1.78 5.64 0.62
N ARG A 11 -1.53 6.40 1.69
CA ARG A 11 -1.57 5.90 3.08
C ARG A 11 -2.94 5.34 3.47
N ASP A 12 -4.02 5.97 3.02
CA ASP A 12 -5.40 5.50 3.23
C ASP A 12 -5.64 4.11 2.63
N GLN A 13 -5.04 3.82 1.47
CA GLN A 13 -5.11 2.51 0.82
C GLN A 13 -4.32 1.45 1.57
N VAL A 14 -3.17 1.82 2.13
CA VAL A 14 -2.36 0.95 2.99
C VAL A 14 -3.12 0.61 4.27
N GLU A 15 -3.75 1.60 4.92
CA GLU A 15 -4.53 1.41 6.14
C GLU A 15 -5.75 0.52 5.92
N ASP A 16 -6.46 0.68 4.81
CA ASP A 16 -7.56 -0.21 4.45
C ASP A 16 -7.06 -1.64 4.18
N TYR A 17 -5.96 -1.78 3.46
CA TYR A 17 -5.36 -3.08 3.17
C TYR A 17 -4.90 -3.81 4.45
N ALA A 18 -4.23 -3.09 5.35
CA ALA A 18 -3.80 -3.56 6.65
C ALA A 18 -4.98 -4.06 7.49
N ARG A 19 -6.05 -3.26 7.58
CA ARG A 19 -7.28 -3.63 8.31
C ARG A 19 -7.93 -4.89 7.75
N ARG A 20 -8.03 -5.00 6.42
CA ARG A 20 -8.66 -6.15 5.75
C ARG A 20 -7.85 -7.44 5.87
N LYS A 21 -6.52 -7.31 5.94
CA LYS A 21 -5.61 -8.44 6.09
C LYS A 21 -5.29 -8.78 7.54
N GLY A 22 -5.68 -7.93 8.50
CA GLY A 22 -5.31 -8.08 9.90
C GLY A 22 -3.81 -7.91 10.14
N MET A 23 -3.14 -7.15 9.27
CA MET A 23 -1.70 -6.85 9.36
C MET A 23 -1.51 -5.46 9.95
N SER A 24 -0.34 -5.19 10.54
CA SER A 24 0.00 -3.82 10.93
C SER A 24 0.29 -2.94 9.70
N VAL A 25 0.02 -1.64 9.80
CA VAL A 25 0.31 -0.68 8.72
C VAL A 25 1.78 -0.73 8.33
N THR A 26 2.69 -0.76 9.31
CA THR A 26 4.13 -0.85 9.11
C THR A 26 4.56 -2.13 8.37
N GLU A 27 3.92 -3.27 8.63
CA GLU A 27 4.18 -4.49 7.86
C GLU A 27 3.74 -4.32 6.41
N VAL A 28 2.56 -3.75 6.17
CA VAL A 28 2.05 -3.51 4.81
C VAL A 28 2.94 -2.53 4.06
N GLU A 29 3.38 -1.45 4.71
CA GLU A 29 4.32 -0.48 4.14
C GLU A 29 5.63 -1.16 3.73
N ARG A 30 6.14 -2.07 4.56
CA ARG A 30 7.33 -2.86 4.23
C ARG A 30 7.13 -3.75 3.00
N TRP A 31 5.96 -4.38 2.86
CA TRP A 31 5.65 -5.22 1.70
C TRP A 31 5.39 -4.41 0.43
N LEU A 32 4.82 -3.21 0.55
CA LEU A 32 4.43 -2.35 -0.56
C LEU A 32 5.42 -1.23 -0.85
N ALA A 33 6.55 -1.17 -0.13
CA ALA A 33 7.58 -0.13 -0.22
C ALA A 33 7.89 0.37 -1.64
N PRO A 34 8.14 -0.47 -2.67
CA PRO A 34 8.43 0.01 -4.03
C PRO A 34 7.25 0.68 -4.75
N ASN A 35 6.04 0.56 -4.21
CA ASN A 35 4.80 1.08 -4.81
C ASN A 35 4.14 2.17 -3.97
N LEU A 36 4.72 2.58 -2.82
CA LEU A 36 4.19 3.64 -1.98
C LEU A 36 4.44 5.00 -2.63
N GLY A 37 3.41 5.84 -2.68
CA GLY A 37 3.48 7.24 -3.15
C GLY A 37 3.90 8.24 -2.09
N TYR A 38 4.41 7.75 -0.96
CA TYR A 38 4.79 8.53 0.20
C TYR A 38 5.95 7.86 0.91
N ASP A 39 6.74 8.64 1.65
CA ASP A 39 7.82 8.13 2.48
C ASP A 39 7.23 7.59 3.79
N ALA A 40 7.55 6.34 4.12
CA ALA A 40 7.17 5.73 5.39
C ALA A 40 8.37 5.86 6.33
N ASP A 41 8.24 6.68 7.38
CA ASP A 41 9.24 6.90 8.44
C ASP A 41 9.61 5.60 9.21
#